data_AF-A0A135I286-F1
#
_entry.id   AF-A0A135I286-F1
#
_cell.length_a   1.000
_cell.length_b   1.000
_cell.length_c   1.000
_cell.angle_alpha   90.00
_cell.angle_beta   90.00
_cell.angle_gamma   90.00
#
_symmetry.space_group_name_H-M   'P 1'
#
loop_
_entity.id
_entity.type
_entity.pdbx_description
1 polymer ?
#
loop_
_entity_poly.entity_id
_entity_poly.type
_entity_poly.pdbx_seq_one_letter_code
_entity_poly.pdbx_strand_id
1 'polypeptide(L)'
;MDRRPDFVLFEPETEAELPLPSADPDEIAQELQLSSGMSPADLAQIRRRFAARNHPDRVAPHLRERASDRMKIANALIDRALAGTGSHEI
;
A
#
# COMPACT_ATOMS: atom_id res chain seq x y z
N MET A 1 31.25 17.35 -47.10
CA MET A 1 31.21 17.06 -45.65
C MET A 1 30.64 18.30 -44.99
N ASP A 2 29.43 18.29 -44.44
CA ASP A 2 29.23 18.03 -43.01
C ASP A 2 27.79 17.52 -42.81
N ARG A 3 27.58 16.21 -42.90
CA ARG A 3 26.33 15.58 -42.46
C ARG A 3 26.55 15.28 -40.99
N ARG A 4 26.28 16.25 -40.12
CA ARG A 4 26.15 15.94 -38.69
C ARG A 4 24.99 14.96 -38.56
N PRO A 5 25.19 13.72 -38.11
CA PRO A 5 24.05 12.96 -37.66
C PRO A 5 23.65 13.59 -36.33
N ASP A 6 22.44 14.13 -36.28
CA ASP A 6 21.68 14.28 -35.04
C ASP A 6 21.50 12.87 -34.46
N PHE A 7 22.54 12.37 -33.82
CA PHE A 7 22.49 11.14 -33.07
C PHE A 7 21.83 11.52 -31.74
N VAL A 8 20.50 11.64 -31.81
CA VAL A 8 19.66 11.57 -30.63
C VAL A 8 19.96 10.20 -30.03
N LEU A 9 20.86 10.18 -29.04
CA LEU A 9 20.97 9.10 -28.08
C LEU A 9 19.60 9.00 -27.45
N PHE A 10 18.76 8.14 -28.02
CA PHE A 10 17.59 7.62 -27.34
C PHE A 10 18.17 6.82 -26.19
N GLU A 11 18.40 7.48 -25.05
CA GLU A 11 18.69 6.78 -23.82
C GLU A 11 17.52 5.82 -23.62
N PRO A 12 17.76 4.50 -23.52
CA PRO A 12 16.68 3.56 -23.34
C PRO A 12 15.98 3.97 -22.06
N GLU A 13 14.76 4.46 -22.23
CA GLU A 13 13.87 4.90 -21.17
C GLU A 13 13.87 3.80 -20.11
N THR A 14 14.40 4.15 -18.94
CA THR A 14 14.26 3.51 -17.64
C THR A 14 13.52 2.18 -17.74
N GLU A 15 14.30 1.09 -17.70
CA GLU A 15 13.76 -0.24 -17.41
C GLU A 15 12.86 -0.09 -16.19
N ALA A 16 11.55 -0.18 -16.43
CA ALA A 16 10.50 0.24 -15.52
C ALA A 16 10.56 -0.60 -14.24
N GLU A 17 11.39 -0.16 -13.30
CA GLU A 17 11.33 -0.53 -11.90
C GLU A 17 9.97 -0.01 -11.43
N LEU A 18 8.96 -0.88 -11.47
CA LEU A 18 7.62 -0.54 -11.02
C LEU A 18 7.76 0.12 -9.64
N PRO A 19 7.28 1.38 -9.47
CA PRO A 19 7.50 2.11 -8.25
C PRO A 19 6.97 1.30 -7.07
N LEU A 20 7.76 1.25 -5.99
CA LEU A 20 7.37 0.57 -4.77
C LEU A 20 5.99 1.07 -4.32
N PRO A 21 5.07 0.19 -3.91
CA PRO A 21 3.77 0.62 -3.45
C PRO A 21 3.92 1.56 -2.25
N SER A 22 3.23 2.71 -2.30
CA SER A 22 3.29 3.73 -1.25
C SER A 22 3.02 3.11 0.11
N ALA A 23 3.82 3.50 1.10
CA ALA A 23 3.60 3.12 2.50
C ALA A 23 2.98 4.28 3.29
N ASP A 24 2.27 5.18 2.60
CA ASP A 24 1.62 6.32 3.23
C ASP A 24 0.36 5.87 4.00
N PRO A 25 0.20 6.26 5.27
CA PRO A 25 -0.99 5.92 6.04
C PRO A 25 -2.31 6.36 5.40
N ASP A 26 -2.35 7.52 4.74
CA ASP A 26 -3.57 8.05 4.14
C ASP A 26 -3.97 7.25 2.88
N GLU A 27 -2.98 6.81 2.09
CA GLU A 27 -3.24 5.92 0.95
C GLU A 27 -3.72 4.54 1.42
N ILE A 28 -3.09 3.99 2.47
CA ILE A 28 -3.48 2.69 3.03
C ILE A 28 -4.88 2.78 3.64
N ALA A 29 -5.21 3.87 4.35
CA ALA A 29 -6.55 4.08 4.90
C ALA A 29 -7.63 4.12 3.80
N GLN A 30 -7.33 4.79 2.68
CA GLN A 30 -8.21 4.82 1.50
C GLN A 30 -8.38 3.43 0.88
N GLU A 31 -7.31 2.63 0.78
CA GLU A 31 -7.39 1.26 0.26
C GLU A 31 -8.18 0.32 1.18
N LEU A 32 -8.03 0.49 2.49
CA LEU A 32 -8.78 -0.28 3.49
C LEU A 32 -10.27 0.12 3.56
N GLN A 33 -10.62 1.30 3.05
CA GLN A 33 -11.99 1.83 3.04
C GLN A 33 -12.62 1.85 4.44
N LEU A 34 -11.80 2.15 5.46
CA LEU A 34 -12.26 2.18 6.85
C LEU A 34 -13.34 3.24 7.03
N SER A 35 -14.43 2.86 7.70
CA SER A 35 -15.55 3.75 8.01
C SER A 35 -15.84 3.76 9.50
N SER A 36 -16.33 4.88 10.01
CA SER A 36 -16.77 5.00 11.40
C SER A 36 -17.93 4.06 11.69
N GLY A 37 -17.84 3.29 12.79
CA GLY A 37 -18.90 2.35 13.20
C GLY A 37 -18.85 0.98 12.52
N MET A 38 -17.76 0.63 11.83
CA MET A 38 -17.56 -0.73 11.34
C MET A 38 -17.54 -1.74 12.49
N SER A 39 -18.18 -2.89 12.30
CA SER A 39 -18.13 -3.95 13.31
C SER A 39 -16.72 -4.56 13.39
N PRO A 40 -16.35 -5.16 14.52
CA PRO A 40 -15.09 -5.90 14.63
C PRO A 40 -14.95 -7.01 13.55
N ALA A 41 -16.07 -7.60 13.12
CA ALA A 41 -16.09 -8.62 12.07
C ALA A 41 -15.75 -8.04 10.69
N ASP A 42 -16.25 -6.84 10.37
CA ASP A 42 -15.96 -6.14 9.11
C ASP A 42 -14.48 -5.75 9.05
N LEU A 43 -13.96 -5.18 10.13
CA LEU A 43 -12.54 -4.83 10.27
C LEU A 43 -11.63 -6.05 10.09
N ALA A 44 -12.00 -7.21 10.66
CA ALA A 44 -11.27 -8.45 10.45
C ALA A 44 -11.36 -8.96 9.00
N GLN A 45 -12.47 -8.74 8.30
CA GLN A 45 -12.61 -9.08 6.88
C GLN A 45 -11.72 -8.19 6.01
N ILE A 46 -11.73 -6.87 6.26
CA ILE A 46 -10.87 -5.89 5.57
C ILE A 46 -9.40 -6.26 5.76
N ARG A 47 -8.97 -6.55 7.00
CA ARG A 47 -7.59 -6.98 7.30
C ARG A 47 -7.16 -8.18 6.47
N ARG A 48 -8.01 -9.21 6.38
CA ARG A 48 -7.73 -10.43 5.60
C ARG A 48 -7.60 -10.12 4.12
N ARG A 49 -8.50 -9.29 3.58
CA ARG A 49 -8.47 -8.89 2.16
C ARG A 49 -7.21 -8.09 1.83
N PHE A 50 -6.80 -7.18 2.71
CA PHE A 50 -5.57 -6.41 2.53
C PHE A 50 -4.32 -7.31 2.60
N ALA A 51 -4.25 -8.18 3.62
CA ALA A 51 -3.17 -9.15 3.75
C ALA A 51 -3.05 -10.06 2.51
N ALA A 52 -4.16 -10.53 1.95
CA ALA A 52 -4.13 -11.39 0.76
C ALA A 52 -3.41 -10.76 -0.44
N ARG A 53 -3.46 -9.43 -0.58
CA ARG A 53 -2.81 -8.67 -1.68
C ARG A 53 -1.41 -8.17 -1.32
N ASN A 54 -1.10 -8.06 -0.03
CA ASN A 54 -0.01 -7.24 0.46
C ASN A 54 0.88 -7.95 1.51
N HIS A 55 0.75 -9.27 1.66
CA HIS A 55 1.54 -10.05 2.63
C HIS A 55 3.00 -10.18 2.17
N PRO A 56 4.00 -10.00 3.05
CA PRO A 56 5.42 -10.12 2.70
C PRO A 56 5.76 -11.50 2.10
N ASP A 57 5.15 -12.58 2.59
CA ASP A 57 5.41 -13.93 2.04
C ASP A 57 4.82 -14.16 0.65
N ARG A 58 3.90 -13.29 0.19
CA ARG A 58 3.24 -13.42 -1.11
C ARG A 58 3.86 -12.50 -2.19
N VAL A 59 4.77 -11.62 -1.81
CA VAL A 59 5.43 -10.67 -2.71
C VAL A 59 6.91 -11.03 -2.92
N ALA A 60 7.50 -10.46 -3.97
CA ALA A 60 8.92 -10.65 -4.26
C ALA A 60 9.82 -10.11 -3.12
N PRO A 61 11.04 -10.65 -2.93
CA PRO A 61 11.95 -10.25 -1.86
C PRO A 61 12.15 -8.73 -1.70
N HIS A 62 12.29 -8.01 -2.81
CA HIS A 62 12.48 -6.56 -2.84
C HIS A 62 11.24 -5.76 -2.41
N LEU A 63 10.04 -6.38 -2.42
CA LEU A 63 8.79 -5.78 -1.97
C LEU A 63 8.43 -6.14 -0.53
N ARG A 64 9.11 -7.13 0.08
CA ARG A 64 8.73 -7.65 1.40
C ARG A 64 8.78 -6.60 2.50
N GLU A 65 9.81 -5.76 2.48
CA GLU A 65 9.95 -4.67 3.45
C GLU A 65 8.77 -3.71 3.34
N ARG A 66 8.45 -3.27 2.12
CA ARG A 66 7.29 -2.41 1.85
C ARG A 66 5.96 -3.05 2.20
N ALA A 67 5.77 -4.32 1.86
CA ALA A 67 4.58 -5.09 2.23
C ALA A 67 4.43 -5.21 3.75
N SER A 68 5.53 -5.45 4.47
CA SER A 68 5.57 -5.48 5.93
C SER A 68 5.17 -4.12 6.52
N ASP A 69 5.73 -3.03 6.02
CA ASP A 69 5.41 -1.69 6.54
C ASP A 69 3.97 -1.29 6.26
N ARG A 70 3.48 -1.57 5.04
CA ARG A 70 2.06 -1.39 4.70
C ARG A 70 1.15 -2.22 5.62
N MET A 71 1.54 -3.45 5.96
CA MET A 71 0.76 -4.31 6.88
C MET A 71 0.76 -3.76 8.31
N LYS A 72 1.88 -3.25 8.82
CA LYS A 72 1.96 -2.61 10.14
C LYS A 72 1.03 -1.40 10.23
N ILE A 73 1.08 -0.52 9.22
CA ILE A 73 0.24 0.68 9.16
C ILE A 73 -1.23 0.28 9.06
N ALA A 74 -1.57 -0.69 8.19
CA ALA A 74 -2.93 -1.17 8.06
C ALA A 74 -3.48 -1.73 9.38
N ASN A 75 -2.70 -2.54 10.08
CA ASN A 75 -3.08 -3.05 11.40
C ASN A 75 -3.33 -1.91 12.39
N ALA A 76 -2.42 -0.93 12.48
CA ALA A 76 -2.58 0.20 13.38
C ALA A 76 -3.86 1.03 13.08
N LEU A 77 -4.19 1.23 11.80
CA LEU A 77 -5.41 1.92 11.38
C LEU A 77 -6.67 1.14 11.76
N ILE A 78 -6.65 -0.17 11.54
CA ILE A 78 -7.75 -1.07 11.91
C ILE A 78 -7.94 -1.09 13.44
N ASP A 79 -6.86 -1.19 14.20
CA ASP A 79 -6.90 -1.20 15.66
C ASP A 79 -7.45 0.13 16.20
N ARG A 80 -7.09 1.26 15.57
CA ARG A 80 -7.66 2.58 15.90
C ARG A 80 -9.16 2.66 15.58
N ALA A 81 -9.60 2.12 14.46
CA ALA A 81 -11.02 2.06 14.10
C ALA A 81 -11.81 1.18 15.09
N LEU A 82 -11.22 0.07 15.54
CA LEU A 82 -11.80 -0.81 16.54
C LEU A 82 -11.93 -0.10 17.90
N ALA A 83 -10.89 0.63 18.32
CA ALA A 83 -10.90 1.40 19.57
C ALA A 83 -11.95 2.53 19.54
N GLY A 84 -12.07 3.25 18.40
CA GLY A 84 -13.05 4.33 18.24
C GLY A 84 -14.51 3.85 18.17
N THR A 85 -14.75 2.61 17.79
CA THR A 85 -16.10 2.01 17.77
C THR A 85 -16.65 1.80 19.18
N GLY A 86 -15.79 1.60 20.18
CA GLY A 86 -16.18 1.47 21.58
C GLY A 86 -16.37 2.80 22.33
N SER A 87 -16.18 3.95 21.67
CA SER A 87 -16.28 5.29 22.29
C SER A 87 -17.52 6.09 21.87
N HIS A 88 -18.53 5.45 21.26
CA HIS A 88 -19.81 6.09 20.92
C HIS A 88 -20.97 5.70 21.86
N GLU A 89 -20.67 5.45 23.14
CA GLU A 89 -21.66 5.48 24.22
C GLU A 89 -21.16 6.51 25.24
N ILE A 90 -21.74 7.73 25.25
CA ILE A 90 -22.59 8.29 26.32
C ILE A 90 -23.33 9.52 25.74
#